data_AF-A0A2M7PNR8-F1
#
_entry.id   AF-A0A2M7PNR8-F1
#
_cell.length_a   1.000
_cell.length_b   1.000
_cell.length_c   1.000
_cell.angle_alpha   90.00
_cell.angle_beta   90.00
_cell.angle_gamma   90.00
#
_symmetry.space_group_name_H-M   'P 1'
#
loop_
_entity.id
_entity.type
_entity.pdbx_description
1 polymer ?
#
loop_
_entity_poly.entity_id
_entity_poly.type
_entity_poly.pdbx_seq_one_letter_code
_entity_poly.pdbx_strand_id
1 'polypeptide(L)'
;KNVKLGSCNVTIGSDGCKITVLGMLADITPDVVNKRFRSSGKYTDKCSVSDINVPFVMPELEIANRWPKMAEVKVPVGQHFVVALDTKHIVDPWTGAGGENNNGYKILNYRNITPKLNQGDSMASQEYEILKNDFNKLTNEVYQKGIRISDLEAWTKSVEKKLASLNIVVQPTPQFTENETSEIKGIVKSWKDFWTWVKNKLGIK
;
A
#
# COMPACT_ATOMS: atom_id res chain seq x y z
N LYS A 1 15.00 -14.60 -4.67
CA LYS A 1 16.14 -14.06 -5.45
C LYS A 1 16.57 -14.98 -6.60
N ASN A 2 16.86 -16.27 -6.39
CA ASN A 2 17.42 -17.17 -7.44
C ASN A 2 16.38 -17.86 -8.36
N VAL A 3 15.16 -17.33 -8.45
CA VAL A 3 14.14 -17.88 -9.34
C VAL A 3 14.35 -17.28 -10.73
N LYS A 4 14.44 -18.11 -11.78
CA LYS A 4 14.54 -17.62 -13.17
C LYS A 4 13.35 -16.70 -13.51
N LEU A 5 13.60 -15.60 -14.20
CA LEU A 5 12.58 -14.69 -14.69
C LEU A 5 12.07 -15.15 -16.07
N GLY A 6 10.77 -15.39 -16.21
CA GLY A 6 10.19 -15.89 -17.47
C GLY A 6 10.95 -17.14 -17.96
N SER A 7 11.37 -17.20 -19.22
CA SER A 7 12.27 -18.25 -19.73
C SER A 7 13.68 -17.72 -20.06
N CYS A 8 14.07 -16.58 -19.49
CA CYS A 8 15.39 -15.98 -19.70
C CYS A 8 16.46 -16.58 -18.76
N ASN A 9 17.73 -16.32 -19.09
CA ASN A 9 18.90 -16.70 -18.29
C ASN A 9 19.23 -15.67 -17.19
N VAL A 10 18.22 -14.95 -16.72
CA VAL A 10 18.32 -14.00 -15.60
C VAL A 10 17.34 -14.39 -14.49
N THR A 11 17.47 -13.75 -13.33
CA THR A 11 16.64 -14.07 -12.16
C THR A 11 15.69 -12.93 -11.82
N ILE A 12 14.65 -13.24 -11.04
CA ILE A 12 13.77 -12.20 -10.47
C ILE A 12 14.60 -11.22 -9.62
N GLY A 13 15.64 -11.69 -8.92
CA GLY A 13 16.48 -10.83 -8.08
C GLY A 13 17.35 -9.86 -8.86
N SER A 14 17.73 -10.16 -10.10
CA SER A 14 18.61 -9.33 -10.92
C SER A 14 17.82 -8.38 -11.83
N ASP A 15 16.74 -8.87 -12.46
CA ASP A 15 16.04 -8.16 -13.55
C ASP A 15 14.52 -8.10 -13.35
N GLY A 16 14.01 -8.63 -12.23
CA GLY A 16 12.58 -8.80 -11.98
C GLY A 16 11.87 -7.60 -11.36
N CYS A 17 12.39 -6.37 -11.47
CA CYS A 17 11.83 -5.20 -10.76
C CYS A 17 10.34 -4.99 -11.07
N LYS A 18 9.91 -5.12 -12.35
CA LYS A 18 8.49 -5.05 -12.72
C LYS A 18 7.65 -6.13 -12.04
N ILE A 19 8.07 -7.39 -12.10
CA ILE A 19 7.35 -8.52 -11.48
C ILE A 19 7.24 -8.33 -9.96
N THR A 20 8.30 -7.81 -9.34
CA THR A 20 8.30 -7.53 -7.90
C THR A 20 7.32 -6.41 -7.54
N VAL A 21 7.31 -5.31 -8.31
CA VAL A 21 6.34 -4.21 -8.12
C VAL A 21 4.90 -4.69 -8.31
N LEU A 22 4.65 -5.53 -9.31
CA LEU A 22 3.33 -6.13 -9.51
C LEU A 22 2.91 -6.98 -8.31
N GLY A 23 3.84 -7.76 -7.74
CA GLY A 23 3.59 -8.53 -6.51
C GLY A 23 3.27 -7.63 -5.31
N MET A 24 4.02 -6.55 -5.13
CA MET A 24 3.76 -5.57 -4.06
C MET A 24 2.37 -4.94 -4.19
N LEU A 25 1.96 -4.56 -5.40
CA LEU A 25 0.63 -3.98 -5.64
C LEU A 25 -0.49 -5.00 -5.42
N ALA A 26 -0.25 -6.27 -5.75
CA ALA A 26 -1.24 -7.34 -5.63
C ALA A 26 -1.21 -8.08 -4.28
N ASP A 27 -0.36 -7.66 -3.34
CA ASP A 27 -0.08 -8.35 -2.07
C ASP A 27 0.25 -9.85 -2.23
N ILE A 28 1.06 -10.17 -3.24
CA ILE A 28 1.56 -11.53 -3.49
C ILE A 28 3.05 -11.54 -3.80
N THR A 29 3.68 -12.70 -3.65
CA THR A 29 5.13 -12.79 -3.84
C THR A 29 5.53 -12.73 -5.33
N PRO A 30 6.73 -12.20 -5.66
CA PRO A 30 7.18 -12.09 -7.06
C PRO A 30 7.28 -13.43 -7.80
N ASP A 31 7.55 -14.53 -7.09
CA ASP A 31 7.57 -15.87 -7.67
C ASP A 31 6.17 -16.35 -8.10
N VAL A 32 5.11 -15.98 -7.36
CA VAL A 32 3.72 -16.25 -7.75
C VAL A 32 3.38 -15.46 -9.01
N VAL A 33 3.74 -14.18 -9.07
CA VAL A 33 3.54 -13.35 -10.28
C VAL A 33 4.26 -13.95 -11.49
N ASN A 34 5.54 -14.30 -11.34
CA ASN A 34 6.34 -14.95 -12.39
C ASN A 34 5.71 -16.27 -12.87
N LYS A 35 5.17 -17.08 -11.95
CA LYS A 35 4.44 -18.31 -12.29
C LYS A 35 3.17 -18.03 -13.08
N ARG A 36 2.38 -17.00 -12.71
CA ARG A 36 1.16 -16.63 -13.44
C ARG A 36 1.46 -16.20 -14.87
N PHE A 37 2.47 -15.34 -15.07
CA PHE A 37 2.87 -14.89 -16.42
C PHE A 37 3.45 -16.03 -17.29
N ARG A 38 4.19 -16.97 -16.69
CA ARG A 38 4.65 -18.17 -17.39
C ARG A 38 3.47 -19.03 -17.83
N SER A 39 2.54 -19.29 -16.92
CA SER A 39 1.39 -20.18 -17.16
C SER A 39 0.42 -19.61 -18.17
N SER A 40 0.29 -18.28 -18.26
CA SER A 40 -0.55 -17.60 -19.24
C SER A 40 0.10 -17.43 -20.61
N GLY A 41 1.41 -17.70 -20.75
CA GLY A 41 2.16 -17.46 -21.99
C GLY A 41 2.25 -15.97 -22.36
N LYS A 42 2.09 -15.05 -21.41
CA LYS A 42 2.00 -13.59 -21.66
C LYS A 42 3.30 -12.82 -21.42
N TYR A 43 4.41 -13.52 -21.21
CA TYR A 43 5.74 -12.90 -21.32
C TYR A 43 6.00 -12.48 -22.76
N THR A 44 6.41 -11.23 -22.97
CA THR A 44 7.02 -10.76 -24.21
C THR A 44 8.52 -11.03 -24.15
N ASP A 45 9.14 -11.37 -25.29
CA ASP A 45 10.59 -11.61 -25.40
C ASP A 45 11.17 -12.49 -24.27
N LYS A 46 10.43 -13.55 -23.91
CA LYS A 46 10.78 -14.56 -22.90
C LYS A 46 10.78 -14.09 -21.44
N CYS A 47 11.03 -12.82 -21.11
CA CYS A 47 11.04 -12.33 -19.71
C CYS A 47 10.48 -10.92 -19.47
N SER A 48 10.04 -10.23 -20.51
CA SER A 48 9.42 -8.92 -20.40
C SER A 48 7.91 -9.03 -20.16
N VAL A 49 7.36 -8.11 -19.38
CA VAL A 49 5.91 -8.01 -19.15
C VAL A 49 5.39 -6.73 -19.78
N SER A 50 4.50 -6.91 -20.76
CA SER A 50 3.71 -5.82 -21.33
C SER A 50 2.57 -5.43 -20.39
N ASP A 51 2.38 -4.14 -20.18
CA ASP A 51 1.37 -3.62 -19.24
C ASP A 51 -0.05 -4.03 -19.61
N ILE A 52 -0.34 -4.13 -20.91
CA ILE A 52 -1.67 -4.52 -21.40
C ILE A 52 -2.07 -5.94 -20.97
N ASN A 53 -1.07 -6.81 -20.71
CA ASN A 53 -1.32 -8.16 -20.26
C ASN A 53 -1.52 -8.25 -18.74
N VAL A 54 -1.16 -7.21 -17.99
CA VAL A 54 -1.19 -7.26 -16.52
C VAL A 54 -2.61 -7.53 -15.99
N PRO A 55 -3.67 -6.79 -16.38
CA PRO A 55 -5.00 -7.05 -15.84
C PRO A 55 -5.57 -8.43 -16.23
N PHE A 56 -5.07 -9.04 -17.32
CA PHE A 56 -5.47 -10.38 -17.75
C PHE A 56 -4.81 -11.47 -16.90
N VAL A 57 -3.54 -11.29 -16.53
CA VAL A 57 -2.77 -12.28 -15.75
C VAL A 57 -2.93 -12.06 -14.24
N MET A 58 -3.19 -10.83 -13.84
CA MET A 58 -3.35 -10.37 -12.47
C MET A 58 -4.69 -9.64 -12.37
N PRO A 59 -5.80 -10.39 -12.25
CA PRO A 59 -7.14 -9.82 -12.23
C PRO A 59 -7.37 -8.88 -11.05
N GLU A 60 -6.56 -8.95 -10.00
CA GLU A 60 -6.53 -8.02 -8.86
C GLU A 60 -5.88 -6.67 -9.19
N LEU A 61 -5.28 -6.50 -10.37
CA LEU A 61 -4.70 -5.23 -10.83
C LEU A 61 -5.48 -4.67 -12.02
N GLU A 62 -5.45 -3.35 -12.17
CA GLU A 62 -6.01 -2.64 -13.31
C GLU A 62 -5.12 -1.51 -13.81
N ILE A 63 -5.46 -0.99 -14.99
CA ILE A 63 -4.86 0.22 -15.54
C ILE A 63 -5.80 1.39 -15.22
N ALA A 64 -5.47 2.17 -14.18
CA ALA A 64 -6.25 3.32 -13.74
C ALA A 64 -5.36 4.43 -13.19
N ASN A 65 -5.79 5.68 -13.33
CA ASN A 65 -5.03 6.84 -12.87
C ASN A 65 -5.26 7.13 -11.38
N ARG A 66 -4.81 6.23 -10.50
CA ARG A 66 -4.93 6.36 -9.03
C ARG A 66 -3.75 5.72 -8.31
N TRP A 67 -3.57 6.11 -7.06
CA TRP A 67 -2.50 5.61 -6.20
C TRP A 67 -2.92 4.33 -5.45
N PRO A 68 -1.97 3.53 -4.92
CA PRO A 68 -0.58 3.49 -5.36
C PRO A 68 -0.49 2.99 -6.82
N LYS A 69 0.59 3.32 -7.53
CA LYS A 69 0.76 2.87 -8.93
C LYS A 69 2.20 2.52 -9.26
N MET A 70 2.38 1.69 -10.27
CA MET A 70 3.69 1.43 -10.86
C MET A 70 4.22 2.68 -11.58
N ALA A 71 5.48 3.02 -11.30
CA ALA A 71 6.22 4.06 -12.00
C ALA A 71 7.54 3.50 -12.55
N GLU A 72 7.96 4.04 -13.69
CA GLU A 72 9.26 3.82 -14.29
C GLU A 72 10.19 4.96 -13.88
N VAL A 73 11.39 4.64 -13.42
CA VAL A 73 12.35 5.62 -12.91
C VAL A 73 13.68 5.53 -13.64
N LYS A 74 14.39 6.67 -13.70
CA LYS A 74 15.73 6.75 -14.27
C LYS A 74 16.75 6.14 -13.31
N VAL A 75 17.48 5.15 -13.79
CA VAL A 75 18.67 4.56 -13.15
C VAL A 75 19.89 4.74 -14.06
N PRO A 76 21.13 4.60 -13.54
CA PRO A 76 22.34 4.74 -14.37
C PRO A 76 22.40 3.77 -15.55
N VAL A 77 21.89 2.55 -15.38
CA VAL A 77 21.89 1.50 -16.40
C VAL A 77 20.57 0.72 -16.35
N GLY A 78 19.94 0.54 -17.51
CA GLY A 78 18.74 -0.27 -17.67
C GLY A 78 17.43 0.44 -17.32
N GLN A 79 16.35 -0.35 -17.27
CA GLN A 79 15.01 0.09 -16.90
C GLN A 79 14.72 -0.35 -15.46
N HIS A 80 14.12 0.54 -14.66
CA HIS A 80 13.73 0.20 -13.29
C HIS A 80 12.31 0.65 -13.00
N PHE A 81 11.61 -0.19 -12.24
CA PHE A 81 10.22 0.05 -11.83
C PHE A 81 10.12 0.09 -10.32
N VAL A 82 9.29 1.00 -9.82
CA VAL A 82 9.01 1.20 -8.39
C VAL A 82 7.51 1.28 -8.16
N VAL A 83 7.08 1.12 -6.91
CA VAL A 83 5.73 1.53 -6.48
C VAL A 83 5.80 3.00 -6.10
N ALA A 84 5.05 3.85 -6.78
CA ALA A 84 4.81 5.22 -6.35
C ALA A 84 3.54 5.25 -5.48
N LEU A 85 3.69 5.64 -4.22
CA LEU A 85 2.58 5.78 -3.28
C LEU A 85 1.85 7.11 -3.49
N ASP A 86 2.59 8.14 -3.88
CA ASP A 86 2.07 9.41 -4.38
C ASP A 86 3.13 10.10 -5.27
N THR A 87 3.04 11.41 -5.44
CA THR A 87 3.98 12.21 -6.25
C THR A 87 5.37 12.39 -5.63
N LYS A 88 5.55 12.04 -4.36
CA LYS A 88 6.77 12.26 -3.57
C LYS A 88 7.29 11.00 -2.87
N HIS A 89 6.47 9.97 -2.75
CA HIS A 89 6.81 8.76 -2.01
C HIS A 89 6.88 7.57 -2.95
N ILE A 90 8.02 6.87 -2.91
CA ILE A 90 8.27 5.67 -3.70
C ILE A 90 8.77 4.54 -2.81
N VAL A 91 8.46 3.30 -3.21
CA VAL A 91 9.00 2.07 -2.63
C VAL A 91 9.74 1.33 -3.72
N ASP A 92 11.04 1.14 -3.50
CA ASP A 92 11.92 0.46 -4.44
C ASP A 92 11.98 -1.05 -4.15
N PRO A 93 11.66 -1.92 -5.11
CA PRO A 93 11.73 -3.37 -4.94
C PRO A 93 13.15 -3.92 -4.66
N TRP A 94 14.22 -3.18 -4.97
CA TRP A 94 15.60 -3.62 -4.71
C TRP A 94 16.00 -3.48 -3.24
N THR A 95 15.59 -2.38 -2.62
CA THR A 95 16.01 -2.05 -1.24
C THR A 95 14.93 -2.36 -0.21
N GLY A 96 13.66 -2.45 -0.63
CA GLY A 96 12.52 -2.57 0.27
C GLY A 96 12.30 -1.33 1.15
N ALA A 97 13.08 -0.27 0.95
CA ALA A 97 12.98 0.96 1.70
C ALA A 97 11.88 1.85 1.09
N GLY A 98 10.85 2.14 1.88
CA GLY A 98 9.89 3.21 1.61
C GLY A 98 10.36 4.50 2.28
N GLY A 99 10.28 5.63 1.57
CA GLY A 99 10.62 6.95 2.12
C GLY A 99 10.17 8.11 1.25
N GLU A 100 10.04 9.29 1.88
CA GLU A 100 9.91 10.59 1.20
C GLU A 100 11.08 10.80 0.24
N ASN A 101 10.88 10.64 -1.08
CA ASN A 101 11.85 10.94 -2.15
C ASN A 101 13.34 10.59 -1.89
N ASN A 102 13.62 9.59 -1.04
CA ASN A 102 14.95 9.41 -0.46
C ASN A 102 15.91 8.57 -1.31
N ASN A 103 15.52 8.20 -2.54
CA ASN A 103 16.40 7.45 -3.45
C ASN A 103 16.91 8.28 -4.64
N GLY A 104 16.57 9.58 -4.73
CA GLY A 104 17.06 10.45 -5.82
C GLY A 104 16.57 10.06 -7.22
N TYR A 105 15.58 9.18 -7.32
CA TYR A 105 15.06 8.70 -8.59
C TYR A 105 14.23 9.77 -9.30
N LYS A 106 14.53 10.01 -10.58
CA LYS A 106 13.68 10.79 -11.47
C LYS A 106 12.63 9.87 -12.09
N ILE A 107 11.35 10.10 -11.81
CA ILE A 107 10.24 9.41 -12.50
C ILE A 107 10.26 9.78 -13.98
N LEU A 108 10.27 8.77 -14.84
CA LEU A 108 10.20 8.89 -16.29
C LEU A 108 8.77 8.78 -16.78
N ASN A 109 8.02 7.81 -16.27
CA ASN A 109 6.64 7.56 -16.68
C ASN A 109 5.82 6.87 -15.59
N TYR A 110 4.56 7.25 -15.44
CA TYR A 110 3.60 6.49 -14.64
C TYR A 110 2.92 5.45 -15.53
N ARG A 111 3.08 4.16 -15.19
CA ARG A 111 2.49 3.06 -15.95
C ARG A 111 1.01 2.84 -15.61
N ASN A 112 0.52 3.53 -14.57
CA ASN A 112 -0.88 3.51 -14.10
C ASN A 112 -1.44 2.12 -13.78
N ILE A 113 -0.57 1.15 -13.47
CA ILE A 113 -0.99 -0.14 -12.94
C ILE A 113 -1.17 0.00 -11.44
N THR A 114 -2.35 -0.36 -10.94
CA THR A 114 -2.79 -0.12 -9.55
C THR A 114 -3.68 -1.28 -9.06
N PRO A 115 -3.79 -1.54 -7.74
CA PRO A 115 -4.58 -2.64 -7.21
C PRO A 115 -6.06 -2.34 -7.35
N LYS A 116 -6.85 -3.18 -8.02
CA LYS A 116 -8.31 -3.02 -8.17
C LYS A 116 -8.96 -2.74 -6.82
N LEU A 117 -9.77 -1.69 -6.80
CA LEU A 117 -10.76 -1.51 -5.75
C LEU A 117 -11.84 -2.57 -6.02
N ASN A 118 -12.11 -3.46 -5.07
CA ASN A 118 -13.33 -4.27 -5.21
C ASN A 118 -14.51 -3.30 -5.25
N GLN A 119 -15.58 -3.64 -5.98
CA GLN A 119 -16.81 -2.84 -5.90
C GLN A 119 -17.30 -2.86 -4.45
N GLY A 120 -17.07 -1.78 -3.71
CA GLY A 120 -17.33 -1.63 -2.27
C GLY A 120 -16.10 -1.31 -1.42
N ASP A 121 -14.89 -1.59 -1.91
CA ASP A 121 -13.63 -1.33 -1.22
C ASP A 121 -12.92 -0.13 -1.84
N SER A 122 -13.29 1.08 -1.45
CA SER A 122 -12.40 2.21 -1.72
C SER A 122 -11.11 2.03 -0.91
N MET A 123 -10.04 2.73 -1.28
CA MET A 123 -8.83 2.81 -0.43
C MET A 123 -9.20 3.25 1.00
N ALA A 124 -10.25 4.07 1.13
CA ALA A 124 -10.79 4.48 2.42
C ALA A 124 -11.43 3.30 3.17
N SER A 125 -12.19 2.43 2.51
CA SER A 125 -12.74 1.20 3.11
C SER A 125 -11.61 0.27 3.63
N GLN A 126 -10.51 0.17 2.90
CA GLN A 126 -9.36 -0.65 3.31
C GLN A 126 -8.60 -0.04 4.49
N GLU A 127 -8.32 1.26 4.45
CA GLU A 127 -7.71 1.98 5.59
C GLU A 127 -8.64 1.98 6.82
N TYR A 128 -9.95 2.07 6.60
CA TYR A 128 -10.99 1.94 7.63
C TYR A 128 -10.93 0.57 8.32
N GLU A 129 -10.91 -0.53 7.57
CA GLU A 129 -10.85 -1.87 8.16
C GLU A 129 -9.52 -2.10 8.90
N ILE A 130 -8.40 -1.54 8.43
CA ILE A 130 -7.12 -1.58 9.17
C ILE A 130 -7.24 -0.85 10.51
N LEU A 131 -7.75 0.38 10.52
CA LEU A 131 -7.91 1.18 11.76
C LEU A 131 -8.86 0.50 12.75
N LYS A 132 -9.96 -0.06 12.26
CA LYS A 132 -10.96 -0.79 13.05
C LYS A 132 -10.36 -2.06 13.68
N ASN A 133 -9.58 -2.83 12.93
CA ASN A 133 -8.92 -4.02 13.44
C ASN A 133 -7.84 -3.69 14.48
N ASP A 134 -7.04 -2.65 14.25
CA ASP A 134 -6.05 -2.15 15.23
C ASP A 134 -6.74 -1.72 16.53
N PHE A 135 -7.85 -0.97 16.43
CA PHE A 135 -8.65 -0.56 17.59
C PHE A 135 -9.16 -1.77 18.38
N ASN A 136 -9.83 -2.71 17.71
CA ASN A 136 -10.39 -3.90 18.37
C ASN A 136 -9.32 -4.74 19.08
N LYS A 137 -8.14 -4.88 18.46
CA LYS A 137 -7.00 -5.59 19.06
C LYS A 137 -6.54 -4.92 20.35
N LEU A 138 -6.33 -3.59 20.32
CA LEU A 138 -5.90 -2.85 21.50
C LEU A 138 -6.96 -2.83 22.61
N THR A 139 -8.24 -2.67 22.27
CA THR A 139 -9.33 -2.77 23.24
C THR A 139 -9.28 -4.12 23.94
N ASN A 140 -9.12 -5.22 23.20
CA ASN A 140 -8.99 -6.56 23.78
C ASN A 140 -7.73 -6.71 24.66
N GLU A 141 -6.59 -6.15 24.26
CA GLU A 141 -5.36 -6.19 25.05
C GLU A 141 -5.45 -5.35 26.34
N VAL A 142 -6.14 -4.21 26.32
CA VAL A 142 -6.46 -3.42 27.53
C VAL A 142 -7.37 -4.22 28.46
N TYR A 143 -8.43 -4.83 27.94
CA TYR A 143 -9.39 -5.61 28.74
C TYR A 143 -8.78 -6.88 29.33
N GLN A 144 -7.86 -7.54 28.61
CA GLN A 144 -7.35 -8.86 29.02
C GLN A 144 -5.98 -8.86 29.69
N LYS A 145 -5.09 -7.89 29.40
CA LYS A 145 -3.66 -8.05 29.71
C LYS A 145 -2.98 -6.89 30.43
N GLY A 146 -3.69 -5.80 30.76
CA GLY A 146 -3.08 -4.67 31.44
C GLY A 146 -1.96 -4.05 30.60
N ILE A 147 -2.33 -3.40 29.50
CA ILE A 147 -1.40 -2.61 28.69
C ILE A 147 -0.73 -1.53 29.53
N ARG A 148 0.55 -1.27 29.28
CA ARG A 148 1.26 -0.13 29.88
C ARG A 148 0.75 1.16 29.25
N ILE A 149 0.46 2.17 30.08
CA ILE A 149 -0.03 3.49 29.63
C ILE A 149 0.81 4.07 28.50
N SER A 150 2.13 3.89 28.55
CA SER A 150 3.08 4.34 27.51
C SER A 150 2.80 3.76 26.12
N ASP A 151 2.37 2.50 26.05
CA ASP A 151 2.12 1.82 24.78
C ASP A 151 0.81 2.34 24.17
N LEU A 152 -0.17 2.63 25.03
CA LEU A 152 -1.42 3.27 24.66
C LEU A 152 -1.19 4.69 24.13
N GLU A 153 -0.35 5.49 24.80
CA GLU A 153 0.03 6.85 24.36
C GLU A 153 0.81 6.85 23.03
N ALA A 154 1.74 5.91 22.85
CA ALA A 154 2.51 5.78 21.63
C ALA A 154 1.61 5.42 20.44
N TRP A 155 0.67 4.49 20.65
CA TRP A 155 -0.30 4.12 19.62
C TRP A 155 -1.26 5.27 19.31
N THR A 156 -1.80 5.96 20.33
CA THR A 156 -2.60 7.19 20.16
C THR A 156 -1.91 8.20 19.25
N LYS A 157 -0.64 8.53 19.54
CA LYS A 157 0.13 9.47 18.71
C LYS A 157 0.33 8.95 17.28
N SER A 158 0.50 7.64 17.09
CA SER A 158 0.61 7.04 15.77
C SER A 158 -0.70 7.17 14.98
N VAL A 159 -1.84 6.96 15.63
CA VAL A 159 -3.18 7.14 15.02
C VAL A 159 -3.44 8.60 14.71
N GLU A 160 -3.18 9.52 15.64
CA GLU A 160 -3.32 10.96 15.40
C GLU A 160 -2.44 11.44 14.25
N LYS A 161 -1.19 10.95 14.16
CA LYS A 161 -0.29 11.24 13.03
C LYS A 161 -0.82 10.66 11.71
N LYS A 162 -1.33 9.43 11.72
CA LYS A 162 -1.96 8.81 10.53
C LYS A 162 -3.21 9.58 10.11
N LEU A 163 -4.07 9.97 11.05
CA LEU A 163 -5.27 10.79 10.78
C LEU A 163 -4.89 12.17 10.24
N ALA A 164 -3.84 12.79 10.77
CA ALA A 164 -3.32 14.06 10.27
C ALA A 164 -2.71 13.93 8.87
N SER A 165 -2.04 12.80 8.54
CA SER A 165 -1.55 12.53 7.19
C SER A 165 -2.66 12.17 6.20
N LEU A 166 -3.76 11.57 6.69
CA LEU A 166 -4.99 11.38 5.94
C LEU A 166 -5.73 12.68 5.69
N ASN A 167 -5.18 13.82 6.18
CA ASN A 167 -5.61 15.19 6.00
C ASN A 167 -6.85 15.26 5.12
N ILE A 168 -8.03 15.21 5.77
CA ILE A 168 -9.35 15.45 5.18
C ILE A 168 -9.37 16.93 4.77
N VAL A 169 -8.47 17.28 3.87
CA VAL A 169 -8.48 18.46 3.06
C VAL A 169 -9.50 18.09 2.01
N VAL A 170 -10.68 18.67 2.18
CA VAL A 170 -11.70 18.83 1.17
C VAL A 170 -11.06 19.56 -0.01
N GLN A 171 -10.26 18.87 -0.81
CA GLN A 171 -9.76 19.31 -2.11
C GLN A 171 -10.01 18.17 -3.11
N PRO A 172 -10.41 18.51 -4.34
CA PRO A 172 -11.16 17.61 -5.18
C PRO A 172 -10.21 16.68 -5.95
N THR A 173 -9.97 15.47 -5.44
CA THR A 173 -9.63 14.27 -6.24
C THR A 173 -9.53 13.02 -5.36
N PRO A 174 -9.80 11.84 -5.94
CA PRO A 174 -11.15 11.29 -6.11
C PRO A 174 -11.83 11.12 -4.74
N GLN A 175 -13.04 11.66 -4.64
CA GLN A 175 -13.79 11.93 -3.41
C GLN A 175 -14.08 10.67 -2.58
N PHE A 176 -13.83 10.74 -1.27
CA PHE A 176 -14.63 10.01 -0.29
C PHE A 176 -16.10 10.34 -0.57
N THR A 177 -16.95 9.34 -0.61
CA THR A 177 -18.40 9.57 -0.56
C THR A 177 -18.75 10.28 0.75
N GLU A 178 -19.88 10.99 0.77
CA GLU A 178 -20.38 11.61 2.00
C GLU A 178 -20.58 10.57 3.12
N ASN A 179 -20.96 9.34 2.75
CA ASN A 179 -21.09 8.21 3.67
C ASN A 179 -19.73 7.79 4.26
N GLU A 180 -18.71 7.56 3.44
CA GLU A 180 -17.37 7.19 3.92
C GLU A 180 -16.77 8.29 4.81
N THR A 181 -17.00 9.56 4.45
CA THR A 181 -16.58 10.70 5.26
C THR A 181 -17.29 10.70 6.63
N SER A 182 -18.58 10.38 6.66
CA SER A 182 -19.37 10.29 7.89
C SER A 182 -18.92 9.14 8.78
N GLU A 183 -18.64 7.97 8.20
CA GLU A 183 -18.17 6.77 8.91
C GLU A 183 -16.79 6.97 9.54
N ILE A 184 -15.85 7.56 8.79
CA ILE A 184 -14.51 7.92 9.31
C ILE A 184 -14.65 8.90 10.49
N LYS A 185 -15.50 9.92 10.37
CA LYS A 185 -15.78 10.86 11.46
C LYS A 185 -16.36 10.14 12.69
N GLY A 186 -17.23 9.15 12.49
CA GLY A 186 -17.81 8.33 13.55
C GLY A 186 -16.77 7.51 14.33
N ILE A 187 -15.82 6.90 13.64
CA ILE A 187 -14.70 6.18 14.29
C ILE A 187 -13.80 7.14 15.04
N VAL A 188 -13.40 8.25 14.40
CA VAL A 188 -12.54 9.25 15.06
C VAL A 188 -13.19 9.76 16.34
N LYS A 189 -14.50 9.98 16.32
CA LYS A 189 -15.26 10.35 17.51
C LYS A 189 -15.23 9.23 18.56
N SER A 190 -15.58 8.00 18.18
CA SER A 190 -15.61 6.84 19.09
C SER A 190 -14.25 6.58 19.75
N TRP A 191 -13.16 6.77 19.00
CA TRP A 191 -11.81 6.69 19.50
C TRP A 191 -11.52 7.78 20.54
N LYS A 192 -11.86 9.04 20.25
CA LYS A 192 -11.66 10.17 21.16
C LYS A 192 -12.44 9.98 22.45
N ASP A 193 -13.67 9.48 22.33
CA ASP A 193 -14.54 9.18 23.46
C ASP A 193 -13.93 8.05 24.32
N PHE A 194 -13.43 6.98 23.70
CA PHE A 194 -12.71 5.89 24.40
C PHE A 194 -11.46 6.40 25.12
N TRP A 195 -10.62 7.20 24.46
CA TRP A 195 -9.42 7.74 25.07
C TRP A 195 -9.71 8.68 26.25
N THR A 196 -10.73 9.52 26.09
CA THR A 196 -11.23 10.36 27.18
C THR A 196 -11.69 9.52 28.36
N TRP A 197 -12.40 8.43 28.10
CA TRP A 197 -12.81 7.47 29.14
C TRP A 197 -11.60 6.82 29.83
N VAL A 198 -10.59 6.37 29.07
CA VAL A 198 -9.36 5.78 29.63
C VAL A 198 -8.65 6.78 30.53
N LYS A 199 -8.44 8.02 30.06
CA LYS A 199 -7.82 9.09 30.84
C LYS A 199 -8.54 9.33 32.16
N ASN A 200 -9.87 9.42 32.12
CA ASN A 200 -10.69 9.62 33.31
C ASN A 200 -10.60 8.44 34.29
N LYS A 201 -10.59 7.20 33.79
CA LYS A 201 -10.48 6.00 34.63
C LYS A 201 -9.11 5.83 35.28
N LEU A 202 -8.06 6.24 34.59
CA LEU A 202 -6.68 6.11 35.04
C LEU A 202 -6.13 7.37 35.74
N GLY A 203 -6.91 8.44 35.83
CA GLY A 203 -6.48 9.70 36.46
C GLY A 203 -5.39 10.46 35.66
N ILE A 204 -5.29 10.20 34.36
CA ILE A 204 -4.31 10.81 33.47
C ILE A 204 -4.87 12.16 32.99
N LYS A 205 -4.16 13.26 33.27
CA LYS A 205 -4.50 14.61 32.78
C LYS A 205 -4.00 14.78 31.35
#